data_AF-A0A8F4FYF7-F1
#
_entry.id   AF-A0A8F4FYF7-F1
#
_cell.length_a   1.000
_cell.length_b   1.000
_cell.length_c   1.000
_cell.angle_alpha   90.00
_cell.angle_beta   90.00
_cell.angle_gamma   90.00
#
_symmetry.space_group_name_H-M   'P 1'
#
loop_
_entity.id
_entity.type
_entity.pdbx_description
1 polymer ?
#
loop_
_entity_poly.entity_id
_entity_poly.type
_entity_poly.pdbx_seq_one_letter_code
_entity_poly.pdbx_strand_id
1 'polypeptide(L)'
;MPAPIAPPRTAPRTAVLVVLVVLMALAVASTFAPWLRSGSSERTSYQVVQAAVRLEVLDPTPQAVASAVWAFVPLVAVAALFAAVRGRVRPAAALAGGVGVVVAAFAAVVRSAPEASAWGATAGLASGLALVVAALAAAWSTRRRA
;
A
#
# COMPACT_ATOMS: atom_id res chain seq x y z
N MET A 1 31.45 41.26 -11.94
CA MET A 1 31.52 39.86 -11.46
C MET A 1 30.13 39.24 -11.57
N PRO A 2 29.93 38.16 -12.35
CA PRO A 2 28.65 37.47 -12.39
C PRO A 2 28.40 36.75 -11.06
N ALA A 3 27.16 36.83 -10.56
CA ALA A 3 26.75 36.20 -9.31
C ALA A 3 26.78 34.66 -9.42
N PRO A 4 27.20 33.93 -8.37
CA PRO A 4 27.22 32.47 -8.38
C PRO A 4 25.79 31.92 -8.53
N ILE A 5 25.58 31.12 -9.57
CA ILE A 5 24.31 30.42 -9.85
C ILE A 5 24.13 29.36 -8.76
N ALA A 6 23.25 29.61 -7.79
CA ALA A 6 22.92 28.61 -6.79
C ALA A 6 22.16 27.44 -7.44
N PRO A 7 22.52 26.17 -7.14
CA PRO A 7 21.83 25.02 -7.71
C PRO A 7 20.37 24.96 -7.23
N PRO A 8 19.43 24.51 -8.09
CA PRO A 8 18.01 24.42 -7.73
C PRO A 8 17.80 23.41 -6.58
N ARG A 9 17.39 23.91 -5.41
CA ARG A 9 17.15 23.13 -4.18
C ARG A 9 15.79 22.37 -4.16
N THR A 10 15.31 21.91 -5.31
CA THR A 10 13.96 21.29 -5.44
C THR A 10 13.95 19.76 -5.35
N ALA A 11 15.11 19.09 -5.43
CA ALA A 11 15.23 17.63 -5.52
C ALA A 11 14.54 16.77 -4.43
N PRO A 12 14.55 17.13 -3.12
CA PRO A 12 14.15 16.15 -2.10
C PRO A 12 12.64 15.89 -2.02
N ARG A 13 11.80 16.86 -2.43
CA ARG A 13 10.33 16.71 -2.31
C ARG A 13 9.77 15.86 -3.45
N THR A 14 10.29 16.06 -4.66
CA THR A 14 9.90 15.29 -5.85
C THR A 14 10.32 13.83 -5.70
N ALA A 15 11.52 13.55 -5.18
CA ALA A 15 11.99 12.19 -4.93
C ALA A 15 11.08 11.42 -3.97
N VAL A 16 10.67 12.03 -2.85
CA VAL A 16 9.76 11.40 -1.87
C VAL A 16 8.40 11.09 -2.51
N LEU A 17 7.86 12.01 -3.31
CA LEU A 17 6.58 11.79 -3.99
C LEU A 17 6.66 10.65 -5.01
N VAL A 18 7.74 10.60 -5.81
CA VAL A 18 7.97 9.50 -6.76
C VAL A 18 8.06 8.17 -6.04
N VAL A 19 8.82 8.09 -4.94
CA VAL A 19 8.93 6.86 -4.14
C VAL A 19 7.57 6.42 -3.59
N LEU A 20 6.77 7.35 -3.05
CA LEU A 20 5.42 7.02 -2.56
C LEU A 20 4.51 6.51 -3.69
N VAL A 21 4.53 7.14 -4.86
CA VAL A 21 3.73 6.72 -6.01
C VAL A 21 4.14 5.33 -6.49
N VAL A 22 5.45 5.08 -6.63
CA VAL A 22 5.99 3.78 -7.07
C VAL A 22 5.64 2.67 -6.08
N LEU A 23 5.84 2.90 -4.78
CA LEU A 23 5.51 1.92 -3.75
C LEU A 23 4.00 1.65 -3.67
N MET A 24 3.17 2.68 -3.87
CA MET A 24 1.72 2.51 -3.94
C MET A 24 1.31 1.67 -5.15
N ALA A 25 1.88 1.95 -6.32
CA ALA A 25 1.63 1.18 -7.53
C ALA A 25 2.06 -0.28 -7.37
N LEU A 26 3.22 -0.53 -6.74
CA LEU A 26 3.69 -1.88 -6.41
C LEU A 26 2.76 -2.58 -5.41
N ALA A 27 2.29 -1.89 -4.37
CA ALA A 27 1.36 -2.45 -3.40
C ALA A 27 0.04 -2.86 -4.08
N VAL A 28 -0.53 -2.00 -4.91
CA VAL A 28 -1.73 -2.31 -5.70
C VAL A 28 -1.47 -3.45 -6.70
N ALA A 29 -0.36 -3.41 -7.44
CA ALA A 29 -0.02 -4.50 -8.36
C ALA A 29 0.14 -5.85 -7.63
N SER A 30 0.69 -5.84 -6.41
CA SER A 30 0.87 -7.04 -5.60
C SER A 30 -0.45 -7.66 -5.13
N THR A 31 -1.49 -6.86 -4.90
CA THR A 31 -2.82 -7.37 -4.53
C THR A 31 -3.56 -7.99 -5.72
N PHE A 32 -3.28 -7.52 -6.94
CA PHE A 32 -3.76 -8.14 -8.18
C PHE A 32 -2.82 -9.20 -8.75
N ALA A 33 -1.67 -9.44 -8.12
CA ALA A 33 -0.65 -10.36 -8.64
C ALA A 33 -1.14 -11.82 -8.82
N PRO A 34 -1.99 -12.37 -7.94
CA PRO A 34 -2.61 -13.68 -8.17
C PRO A 34 -3.41 -13.75 -9.48
N TRP A 35 -3.98 -12.62 -9.93
CA TRP A 35 -4.79 -12.49 -11.15
C TRP A 35 -3.94 -12.42 -12.42
N LEU A 36 -2.76 -11.81 -12.34
CA LEU A 36 -1.84 -11.71 -13.48
C LEU A 36 -1.28 -13.07 -13.89
N ARG A 37 -1.24 -14.04 -12.97
CA ARG A 37 -0.81 -15.41 -13.27
C ARG A 37 -1.96 -16.32 -13.72
N SER A 38 -3.21 -15.98 -13.40
CA SER A 38 -4.38 -16.80 -13.70
C SER A 38 -4.96 -16.54 -15.11
N GLY A 39 -4.10 -16.46 -16.13
CA GLY A 39 -4.56 -16.60 -17.53
C GLY A 39 -5.39 -17.88 -17.78
N SER A 40 -5.41 -18.80 -16.81
CA SER A 40 -6.36 -19.90 -16.66
C SER A 40 -7.53 -19.53 -15.73
N SER A 41 -8.70 -19.32 -16.34
CA SER A 41 -10.08 -19.50 -15.85
C SER A 41 -10.34 -19.71 -14.34
N GLU A 42 -11.29 -18.93 -13.80
CA GLU A 42 -12.23 -19.27 -12.71
C GLU A 42 -11.86 -19.12 -11.21
N ARG A 43 -11.12 -18.10 -10.78
CA ARG A 43 -11.09 -17.75 -9.33
C ARG A 43 -11.34 -16.27 -9.08
N THR A 44 -12.60 -15.94 -8.75
CA THR A 44 -13.10 -14.61 -8.42
C THR A 44 -12.47 -14.05 -7.12
N SER A 45 -12.36 -12.73 -6.96
CA SER A 45 -11.70 -12.03 -5.82
C SER A 45 -12.27 -12.39 -4.45
N TYR A 46 -13.43 -13.02 -4.46
CA TYR A 46 -14.14 -13.53 -3.32
C TYR A 46 -13.62 -14.88 -2.82
N GLN A 47 -12.78 -15.60 -3.56
CA GLN A 47 -12.25 -16.89 -3.10
C GLN A 47 -11.21 -16.75 -1.98
N VAL A 48 -10.45 -15.65 -1.91
CA VAL A 48 -9.59 -15.36 -0.75
C VAL A 48 -10.45 -15.10 0.48
N VAL A 49 -11.59 -14.42 0.30
CA VAL A 49 -12.57 -14.19 1.36
C VAL A 49 -13.27 -15.50 1.75
N GLN A 50 -13.65 -16.37 0.80
CA GLN A 50 -14.24 -17.68 1.05
C GLN A 50 -13.27 -18.69 1.67
N ALA A 51 -11.99 -18.66 1.33
CA ALA A 51 -10.98 -19.49 1.98
C ALA A 51 -10.83 -19.09 3.46
N ALA A 52 -10.90 -17.78 3.76
CA ALA A 52 -10.97 -17.30 5.14
C ALA A 52 -12.28 -17.69 5.86
N VAL A 53 -13.43 -17.76 5.16
CA VAL A 53 -14.68 -18.33 5.73
C VAL A 53 -14.47 -19.78 6.17
N ARG A 54 -13.87 -20.60 5.29
CA ARG A 54 -13.74 -22.06 5.50
C ARG A 54 -12.80 -22.42 6.65
N LEU A 55 -11.97 -21.50 7.09
CA LEU A 55 -11.03 -21.71 8.19
C LEU A 55 -11.64 -21.42 9.57
N GLU A 56 -12.88 -20.90 9.66
CA GLU A 56 -13.59 -20.58 10.93
C GLU A 56 -12.78 -19.72 11.94
N VAL A 57 -11.67 -19.11 11.51
CA VAL A 57 -10.77 -18.33 12.38
C VAL A 57 -11.40 -16.98 12.79
N LEU A 58 -12.48 -16.54 12.14
CA LEU A 58 -13.10 -15.24 12.33
C LEU A 58 -14.63 -15.37 12.31
N ASP A 59 -15.29 -14.89 13.38
CA ASP A 59 -16.74 -14.66 13.43
C ASP A 59 -17.23 -13.90 12.16
N PRO A 60 -18.53 -14.01 11.79
CA PRO A 60 -19.08 -13.32 10.63
C PRO A 60 -18.89 -11.79 10.69
N THR A 61 -18.74 -11.22 11.88
CA THR A 61 -18.55 -9.78 12.12
C THR A 61 -17.18 -9.25 11.67
N PRO A 62 -16.03 -9.78 12.13
CA PRO A 62 -14.72 -9.31 11.69
C PRO A 62 -14.44 -9.59 10.21
N GLN A 63 -15.06 -10.61 9.61
CA GLN A 63 -14.92 -10.85 8.17
C GLN A 63 -15.60 -9.77 7.30
N ALA A 64 -16.79 -9.33 7.68
CA ALA A 64 -17.48 -8.24 7.00
C ALA A 64 -16.66 -6.94 7.08
N VAL A 65 -16.06 -6.67 8.24
CA VAL A 65 -15.15 -5.53 8.44
C VAL A 65 -13.90 -5.66 7.57
N ALA A 66 -13.25 -6.82 7.56
CA ALA A 66 -12.06 -7.05 6.73
C ALA A 66 -12.37 -6.85 5.24
N SER A 67 -13.50 -7.37 4.77
CA SER A 67 -13.95 -7.23 3.38
C SER A 67 -14.25 -5.78 3.03
N ALA A 68 -14.93 -5.04 3.91
CA ALA A 68 -15.19 -3.63 3.74
C ALA A 68 -13.89 -2.83 3.69
N VAL A 69 -12.99 -3.03 4.67
CA VAL A 69 -11.68 -2.37 4.73
C VAL A 69 -10.88 -2.63 3.45
N TRP A 70 -10.86 -3.86 2.97
CA TRP A 70 -10.16 -4.23 1.73
C TRP A 70 -10.74 -3.51 0.50
N ALA A 71 -12.07 -3.43 0.39
CA ALA A 71 -12.74 -2.72 -0.71
C ALA A 71 -12.41 -1.22 -0.74
N PHE A 72 -12.09 -0.62 0.42
CA PHE A 72 -11.70 0.79 0.51
C PHE A 72 -10.21 1.05 0.22
N VAL A 73 -9.33 0.03 0.22
CA VAL A 73 -7.89 0.22 -0.02
C VAL A 73 -7.59 1.00 -1.31
N PRO A 74 -8.18 0.68 -2.48
CA PRO A 74 -7.94 1.43 -3.70
C PRO A 74 -8.39 2.90 -3.60
N LEU A 75 -9.52 3.17 -2.93
CA LEU A 75 -10.03 4.53 -2.74
C LEU A 75 -9.09 5.37 -1.86
N VAL A 76 -8.60 4.77 -0.77
CA VAL A 76 -7.62 5.41 0.12
C VAL A 76 -6.29 5.64 -0.60
N ALA A 77 -5.86 4.70 -1.45
CA ALA A 77 -4.67 4.86 -2.28
C ALA A 77 -4.81 6.05 -3.26
N VAL A 78 -5.96 6.18 -3.93
CA VAL A 78 -6.25 7.33 -4.81
C VAL A 78 -6.28 8.64 -4.02
N ALA A 79 -6.88 8.65 -2.83
CA ALA A 79 -6.88 9.83 -1.96
C ALA A 79 -5.46 10.22 -1.52
N ALA A 80 -4.60 9.24 -1.20
CA ALA A 80 -3.20 9.46 -0.87
C ALA A 80 -2.43 10.09 -2.05
N LEU A 81 -2.63 9.56 -3.26
CA LEU A 81 -2.05 10.10 -4.49
C LEU A 81 -2.53 11.53 -4.77
N PHE A 82 -3.84 11.79 -4.62
CA PHE A 82 -4.40 13.12 -4.81
C PHE A 82 -3.82 14.14 -3.81
N ALA A 83 -3.71 13.76 -2.53
CA ALA A 83 -3.07 14.59 -1.52
C ALA A 83 -1.60 14.86 -1.84
N ALA A 84 -0.89 13.86 -2.37
CA ALA A 84 0.50 13.96 -2.80
C ALA A 84 0.67 14.97 -3.96
N VAL A 85 -0.17 14.89 -5.00
CA VAL A 85 -0.18 15.80 -6.15
C VAL A 85 -0.52 17.24 -5.74
N ARG A 86 -1.40 17.42 -4.75
CA ARG A 86 -1.70 18.74 -4.17
C ARG A 86 -0.59 19.28 -3.24
N GLY A 87 0.54 18.58 -3.13
CA GLY A 87 1.65 18.96 -2.28
C GLY A 87 1.39 18.79 -0.78
N ARG A 88 0.28 18.16 -0.38
CA ARG A 88 -0.10 17.95 1.02
C ARG A 88 0.59 16.69 1.57
N VAL A 89 1.86 16.83 1.92
CA VAL A 89 2.73 15.70 2.31
C VAL A 89 2.23 14.96 3.56
N ARG A 90 1.75 15.66 4.59
CA ARG A 90 1.25 15.03 5.82
C ARG A 90 0.05 14.11 5.60
N PRO A 91 -1.07 14.56 4.99
CA PRO A 91 -2.20 13.67 4.72
C PRO A 91 -1.86 12.57 3.71
N ALA A 92 -1.02 12.87 2.70
CA ALA A 92 -0.55 11.85 1.77
C ALA A 92 0.21 10.71 2.48
N ALA A 93 1.14 11.07 3.38
CA ALA A 93 1.89 10.12 4.18
C ALA A 93 0.98 9.32 5.13
N ALA A 94 0.03 9.97 5.80
CA ALA A 94 -0.90 9.28 6.70
C ALA A 94 -1.76 8.23 5.96
N LEU A 95 -2.35 8.61 4.82
CA LEU A 95 -3.16 7.70 4.00
C LEU A 95 -2.32 6.56 3.41
N ALA A 96 -1.12 6.87 2.91
CA ALA A 96 -0.21 5.85 2.38
C ALA A 96 0.27 4.87 3.45
N GLY A 97 0.59 5.36 4.65
CA GLY A 97 0.93 4.51 5.79
C GLY A 97 -0.22 3.58 6.18
N GLY A 98 -1.46 4.09 6.20
CA GLY A 98 -2.65 3.29 6.45
C GLY A 98 -2.83 2.16 5.43
N VAL A 99 -2.69 2.46 4.14
CA VAL A 99 -2.72 1.44 3.07
C VAL A 99 -1.62 0.40 3.28
N GLY A 100 -0.39 0.84 3.58
CA GLY A 100 0.73 -0.07 3.81
C GLY A 100 0.51 -1.04 4.97
N VAL A 101 -0.07 -0.56 6.08
CA VAL A 101 -0.44 -1.41 7.23
C VAL A 101 -1.48 -2.44 6.84
N VAL A 102 -2.56 -2.03 6.16
CA VAL A 102 -3.62 -2.95 5.74
C VAL A 102 -3.08 -4.01 4.79
N VAL A 103 -2.30 -3.62 3.78
CA VAL A 103 -1.70 -4.55 2.82
C VAL A 103 -0.75 -5.53 3.51
N ALA A 104 0.12 -5.06 4.41
CA ALA A 104 1.04 -5.92 5.15
C ALA A 104 0.29 -6.91 6.07
N ALA A 105 -0.75 -6.45 6.77
CA ALA A 105 -1.55 -7.30 7.64
C ALA A 105 -2.27 -8.41 6.87
N PHE A 106 -2.94 -8.06 5.77
CA PHE A 106 -3.58 -9.05 4.89
C PHE A 106 -2.58 -10.02 4.29
N ALA A 107 -1.42 -9.53 3.84
CA ALA A 107 -0.37 -10.38 3.30
C ALA A 107 0.18 -11.36 4.34
N ALA A 108 0.32 -10.95 5.61
CA ALA A 108 0.71 -11.82 6.71
C ALA A 108 -0.33 -12.91 6.98
N VAL A 109 -1.62 -12.56 7.00
CA VAL A 109 -2.72 -13.52 7.16
C VAL A 109 -2.72 -14.52 6.00
N VAL A 110 -2.66 -14.04 4.75
CA VAL A 110 -2.61 -14.89 3.57
C VAL A 110 -1.40 -15.83 3.60
N ARG A 111 -0.23 -15.36 4.07
CA ARG A 111 0.98 -16.18 4.20
C ARG A 111 0.83 -17.34 5.19
N SER A 112 -0.05 -17.22 6.18
CA SER A 112 -0.34 -18.31 7.13
C SER A 112 -1.28 -19.39 6.56
N ALA A 113 -1.93 -19.15 5.41
CA ALA A 113 -2.81 -20.12 4.78
C ALA A 113 -2.00 -21.13 3.93
N PRO A 114 -2.23 -22.45 4.08
CA PRO A 114 -1.44 -23.49 3.43
C PRO A 114 -1.56 -23.51 1.89
N GLU A 115 -2.64 -22.95 1.33
CA GLU A 115 -2.87 -22.91 -0.12
C GLU A 115 -2.50 -21.56 -0.78
N ALA A 116 -1.98 -20.60 -0.01
CA ALA A 116 -1.68 -19.29 -0.55
C ALA A 116 -0.42 -19.32 -1.42
N SER A 117 -0.44 -18.54 -2.53
CA SER A 117 0.75 -18.36 -3.34
C SER A 117 1.81 -17.59 -2.53
N ALA A 118 2.93 -18.25 -2.22
CA ALA A 118 3.98 -17.69 -1.36
C ALA A 118 4.55 -16.36 -1.88
N TRP A 119 4.64 -16.19 -3.20
CA TRP A 119 5.23 -14.98 -3.81
C TRP A 119 4.33 -13.74 -3.66
N GLY A 120 3.02 -13.86 -3.88
CA GLY A 120 2.09 -12.73 -3.76
C GLY A 120 1.99 -12.21 -2.33
N ALA A 121 1.93 -13.13 -1.36
CA ALA A 121 1.95 -12.79 0.06
C ALA A 121 3.29 -12.13 0.46
N THR A 122 4.42 -12.62 -0.04
CA THR A 122 5.74 -12.03 0.26
C THR A 122 5.89 -10.64 -0.36
N ALA A 123 5.43 -10.45 -1.60
CA ALA A 123 5.45 -9.15 -2.29
C ALA A 123 4.52 -8.14 -1.62
N GLY A 124 3.31 -8.56 -1.21
CA GLY A 124 2.38 -7.72 -0.45
C GLY A 124 2.97 -7.30 0.90
N LEU A 125 3.59 -8.22 1.63
CA LEU A 125 4.22 -7.91 2.91
C LEU A 125 5.38 -6.91 2.74
N ALA A 126 6.28 -7.17 1.77
CA ALA A 126 7.43 -6.32 1.50
C ALA A 126 7.01 -4.91 1.04
N SER A 127 6.06 -4.81 0.11
CA SER A 127 5.58 -3.52 -0.41
C SER A 127 4.79 -2.74 0.65
N GLY A 128 3.95 -3.42 1.44
CA GLY A 128 3.21 -2.81 2.55
C GLY A 128 4.16 -2.23 3.61
N LEU A 129 5.16 -2.99 4.05
CA LEU A 129 6.16 -2.52 5.02
C LEU A 129 7.00 -1.36 4.47
N ALA A 130 7.46 -1.46 3.22
CA ALA A 130 8.20 -0.39 2.57
C ALA A 130 7.38 0.91 2.49
N LEU A 131 6.07 0.80 2.20
CA LEU A 131 5.15 1.94 2.14
C LEU A 131 4.98 2.59 3.52
N VAL A 132 4.90 1.80 4.60
CA VAL A 132 4.85 2.32 5.98
C VAL A 132 6.13 3.07 6.33
N VAL A 133 7.30 2.50 6.03
CA VAL A 133 8.59 3.16 6.28
C VAL A 133 8.70 4.48 5.51
N ALA A 134 8.31 4.50 4.24
CA ALA A 134 8.29 5.70 3.41
C ALA A 134 7.33 6.77 3.97
N ALA A 135 6.15 6.37 4.43
CA ALA A 135 5.18 7.26 5.07
C ALA A 135 5.73 7.89 6.36
N LEU A 136 6.37 7.09 7.22
CA LEU A 136 6.99 7.57 8.47
C LEU A 136 8.14 8.54 8.18
N ALA A 137 9.01 8.21 7.22
CA ALA A 137 10.10 9.07 6.79
C ALA A 137 9.58 10.41 6.23
N ALA A 138 8.53 10.37 5.41
CA ALA A 138 7.87 11.56 4.89
C ALA A 138 7.28 12.42 6.04
N ALA A 139 6.56 11.81 6.98
CA ALA A 139 6.01 12.50 8.15
C ALA A 139 7.10 13.15 9.00
N TRP A 140 8.20 12.44 9.29
CA TRP A 140 9.34 12.97 10.06
C TRP A 140 9.97 14.18 9.34
N SER A 141 10.20 14.08 8.03
CA SER A 141 10.84 15.14 7.25
C SER A 141 10.05 16.46 7.29
N THR A 142 8.72 16.39 7.39
CA THR A 142 7.86 17.58 7.51
C THR A 142 7.87 18.20 8.90
N ARG A 143 8.18 17.43 9.96
CA ARG A 143 8.30 17.98 11.32
C ARG A 143 9.58 18.79 11.50
N ARG A 144 10.68 18.39 10.85
CA ARG A 144 11.97 19.10 10.95
C ARG A 144 12.01 20.45 10.20
N ARG A 145 11.02 20.74 9.34
CA ARG A 145 10.96 21.96 8.51
C ARG A 145 9.96 23.01 9.01
N ALA A 146 9.15 22.66 10.00
CA ALA A 146 8.20 23.56 10.65
C ALA A 146 8.82 24.07 11.94
#